data_AF-A0A6M3XZW2-F1
#
_entry.id   AF-A0A6M3XZW2-F1
#
_cell.length_a   1.000
_cell.length_b   1.000
_cell.length_c   1.000
_cell.angle_alpha   90.00
_cell.angle_beta   90.00
_cell.angle_gamma   90.00
#
_symmetry.space_group_name_H-M   'P 1'
#
loop_
_entity.id
_entity.type
_entity.pdbx_description
1 polymer ?
#
loop_
_entity_poly.entity_id
_entity_poly.type
_entity_poly.pdbx_seq_one_letter_code
_entity_poly.pdbx_strand_id
1 'polypeptide(L)'
;MDHEDYRQAEIRFYLHHYNELSEGHMPLRKPTDPSSYTEFWGAKLGNHYMPIAARFETPIQLKVDIDRAIQRLTPTEQLVILACSIDQRSFSECAYWLDKADGDVAIIQERAVARMARFLSKHAPQS
;
A
#
# COMPACT_ATOMS: atom_id res chain seq x y z
N MET A 1 -10.69 27.54 -8.87
CA MET A 1 -10.34 26.39 -8.02
C MET A 1 -8.87 26.57 -7.69
N ASP A 2 -8.52 26.59 -6.40
CA ASP A 2 -7.13 26.74 -5.98
C ASP A 2 -6.33 25.47 -6.35
N HIS A 3 -5.02 25.61 -6.59
CA HIS A 3 -4.12 24.48 -6.84
C HIS A 3 -4.15 23.48 -5.68
N GLU A 4 -4.34 23.95 -4.45
CA GLU A 4 -4.46 23.09 -3.27
C GLU A 4 -5.74 22.24 -3.27
N ASP A 5 -6.88 22.84 -3.64
CA ASP A 5 -8.17 22.15 -3.76
C ASP A 5 -8.14 21.05 -4.84
N TYR A 6 -7.48 21.32 -5.96
CA TYR A 6 -7.31 20.38 -7.05
C TYR A 6 -6.49 19.15 -6.60
N ARG A 7 -5.36 19.35 -5.92
CA ARG A 7 -4.53 18.25 -5.39
C ARG A 7 -5.30 17.39 -4.38
N GLN A 8 -6.04 18.01 -3.47
CA GLN A 8 -6.87 17.26 -2.50
C GLN A 8 -8.01 16.50 -3.18
N ALA A 9 -8.58 17.03 -4.27
CA ALA A 9 -9.55 16.31 -5.07
C ALA A 9 -8.93 15.10 -5.79
N GLU A 10 -7.71 15.22 -6.34
CA GLU A 10 -6.98 14.10 -6.96
C GLU A 10 -6.63 13.01 -5.94
N ILE A 11 -6.17 13.37 -4.73
CA ILE A 11 -5.90 12.39 -3.66
C ILE A 11 -7.19 11.65 -3.29
N ARG A 12 -8.30 12.38 -3.10
CA ARG A 12 -9.60 11.76 -2.78
C ARG A 12 -10.08 10.85 -3.92
N PHE A 13 -9.96 11.30 -5.16
CA PHE A 13 -10.31 10.50 -6.34
C PHE A 13 -9.47 9.22 -6.40
N TYR A 14 -8.15 9.33 -6.22
CA TYR A 14 -7.23 8.20 -6.25
C TYR A 14 -7.53 7.17 -5.15
N LEU A 15 -7.75 7.63 -3.91
CA LEU A 15 -8.10 6.76 -2.78
C LEU A 15 -9.49 6.12 -2.94
N HIS A 16 -10.47 6.89 -3.43
CA HIS A 16 -11.81 6.39 -3.72
C HIS A 16 -11.77 5.31 -4.81
N HIS A 17 -11.07 5.59 -5.91
CA HIS A 17 -10.92 4.66 -7.03
C HIS A 17 -10.19 3.39 -6.61
N TYR A 18 -9.19 3.48 -5.72
CA TYR A 18 -8.55 2.28 -5.16
C TYR A 18 -9.52 1.42 -4.34
N ASN A 19 -10.37 2.05 -3.51
CA ASN A 19 -11.37 1.32 -2.73
C ASN A 19 -12.40 0.65 -3.62
N GLU A 20 -12.91 1.32 -4.66
CA GLU A 20 -13.83 0.73 -5.63
C GLU A 20 -13.18 -0.47 -6.37
N LEU A 21 -11.92 -0.34 -6.79
CA LEU A 21 -11.14 -1.42 -7.41
C LEU A 21 -10.77 -2.56 -6.44
N SER A 22 -10.95 -2.36 -5.13
CA SER A 22 -10.82 -3.42 -4.13
C SER A 22 -12.13 -4.20 -3.94
N GLU A 23 -13.28 -3.58 -4.21
CA GLU A 23 -14.62 -4.15 -4.01
C GLU A 23 -15.24 -4.72 -5.29
N GLY A 24 -14.81 -4.31 -6.49
CA GLY A 24 -15.25 -4.94 -7.73
C GLY A 24 -14.67 -4.30 -9.00
N HIS A 25 -14.17 -5.15 -9.91
CA HIS A 25 -14.05 -4.86 -11.35
C HIS A 25 -13.02 -3.81 -11.83
N MET A 26 -11.72 -4.03 -11.64
CA MET A 26 -10.67 -3.92 -12.69
C MET A 26 -9.26 -4.16 -12.10
N PRO A 27 -8.30 -4.74 -12.86
CA PRO A 27 -7.04 -5.19 -12.30
C PRO A 27 -6.02 -4.05 -12.23
N LEU A 28 -5.86 -3.44 -11.05
CA LEU A 28 -4.65 -2.71 -10.66
C LEU A 28 -3.47 -3.69 -10.53
N ARG A 29 -3.13 -4.44 -11.60
CA ARG A 29 -2.17 -5.57 -11.63
C ARG A 29 -2.03 -6.28 -10.27
N LYS A 30 -3.16 -6.51 -9.59
CA LYS A 30 -3.20 -7.37 -8.42
C LYS A 30 -2.91 -8.75 -8.99
N PRO A 31 -1.96 -9.50 -8.43
CA PRO A 31 -1.72 -10.83 -8.91
C PRO A 31 -3.04 -11.61 -8.85
N THR A 32 -3.58 -12.02 -9.99
CA THR A 32 -4.87 -12.76 -10.03
C THR A 32 -4.73 -14.13 -9.38
N ASP A 33 -3.50 -14.60 -9.25
CA ASP A 33 -3.14 -15.81 -8.55
C ASP A 33 -2.71 -15.48 -7.10
N PRO A 34 -3.38 -16.03 -6.08
CA PRO A 34 -2.98 -15.88 -4.68
C PRO A 34 -1.51 -16.23 -4.42
N SER A 35 -0.93 -17.22 -5.10
CA SER A 35 0.47 -17.61 -4.90
C SER A 35 1.47 -16.49 -5.25
N SER A 36 1.11 -15.63 -6.21
CA SER A 36 1.91 -14.46 -6.61
C SER A 36 1.74 -13.24 -5.69
N TYR A 37 0.84 -13.28 -4.69
CA TYR A 37 0.70 -12.19 -3.70
C TYR A 37 1.88 -12.11 -2.75
N THR A 38 2.42 -13.25 -2.31
CA THR A 38 3.58 -13.29 -1.40
C THR A 38 4.81 -12.70 -2.08
N GLU A 39 5.06 -13.05 -3.34
CA GLU A 39 6.18 -12.52 -4.13
C GLU A 39 5.99 -11.03 -4.44
N PHE A 40 4.78 -10.63 -4.86
CA PHE A 40 4.46 -9.23 -5.12
C PHE A 40 4.70 -8.36 -3.89
N TRP A 41 4.09 -8.68 -2.76
CA TRP A 41 4.23 -7.87 -1.55
C TRP A 41 5.60 -8.01 -0.90
N GLY A 42 6.28 -9.14 -1.08
CA GLY A 42 7.67 -9.29 -0.68
C GLY A 42 8.61 -8.38 -1.48
N ALA A 43 8.39 -8.20 -2.78
CA ALA A 43 9.12 -7.23 -3.59
C ALA A 43 8.80 -5.77 -3.20
N LYS A 44 7.57 -5.50 -2.72
CA LYS A 44 7.10 -4.14 -2.40
C LYS A 44 7.32 -3.66 -0.97
N LEU A 45 7.34 -4.58 -0.01
CA LEU A 45 7.52 -4.30 1.43
C LEU A 45 8.91 -4.73 1.92
N GLY A 46 9.71 -5.33 1.05
CA GLY A 46 11.10 -5.68 1.28
C GLY A 46 11.31 -6.80 2.31
N ASN A 47 12.55 -6.92 2.77
CA ASN A 47 13.03 -8.01 3.63
C ASN A 47 12.28 -8.14 4.98
N HIS A 48 11.56 -7.10 5.40
CA HIS A 48 10.74 -7.14 6.62
C HIS A 48 9.50 -8.02 6.47
N TYR A 49 9.03 -8.24 5.25
CA TYR A 49 7.77 -8.93 4.97
C TYR A 49 7.93 -10.43 4.74
N MET A 50 9.03 -10.88 4.12
CA MET A 50 9.22 -12.29 3.76
C MET A 50 9.09 -13.28 4.93
N PRO A 51 9.68 -13.04 6.13
CA PRO A 51 9.51 -13.93 7.27
C PRO A 51 8.07 -13.94 7.84
N ILE A 52 7.32 -12.86 7.62
CA ILE A 52 5.95 -12.71 8.11
C ILE A 52 4.97 -13.42 7.17
N ALA A 53 5.15 -13.26 5.86
CA ALA A 53 4.30 -13.88 4.84
C ALA A 53 4.34 -15.40 4.89
N ALA A 54 5.50 -15.99 5.21
CA ALA A 54 5.67 -17.44 5.37
C ALA A 54 4.84 -18.05 6.52
N ARG A 55 4.32 -17.23 7.44
CA ARG A 55 3.48 -17.68 8.58
C ARG A 55 2.00 -17.79 8.23
N PHE A 56 1.58 -17.33 7.06
CA PHE A 56 0.18 -17.39 6.64
C PHE A 56 -0.09 -18.69 5.89
N GLU A 57 -1.11 -19.43 6.34
CA GLU A 57 -1.49 -20.73 5.77
C GLU A 57 -2.01 -20.62 4.33
N THR A 58 -2.66 -19.49 4.00
CA THR A 58 -3.15 -19.23 2.65
C THR A 58 -2.83 -17.81 2.20
N PRO A 59 -2.53 -17.60 0.90
CA PRO A 59 -2.26 -16.26 0.40
C PRO A 59 -3.50 -15.35 0.40
N ILE A 60 -4.71 -15.92 0.48
CA ILE A 60 -5.96 -15.16 0.64
C ILE A 60 -5.99 -14.46 2.01
N GLN A 61 -5.61 -15.15 3.08
CA GLN A 61 -5.58 -14.56 4.41
C GLN A 61 -4.52 -13.45 4.52
N LEU A 62 -3.36 -13.69 3.90
CA LEU A 62 -2.31 -12.68 3.77
C LEU A 62 -2.78 -11.42 3.03
N LYS A 63 -3.53 -11.58 1.92
CA LYS A 63 -4.17 -10.46 1.22
C LYS A 63 -5.12 -9.69 2.14
N VAL A 64 -6.03 -10.38 2.83
CA VAL A 64 -7.01 -9.73 3.73
C VAL A 64 -6.31 -8.91 4.81
N ASP A 65 -5.25 -9.43 5.41
CA ASP A 65 -4.54 -8.71 6.46
C ASP A 65 -3.65 -7.58 5.94
N ILE A 66 -3.16 -7.65 4.70
CA ILE A 66 -2.52 -6.50 4.03
C ILE A 66 -3.54 -5.40 3.74
N ASP A 67 -4.70 -5.73 3.19
CA ASP A 67 -5.76 -4.75 2.92
C ASP A 67 -6.17 -4.05 4.22
N ARG A 68 -6.31 -4.80 5.32
CA ARG A 68 -6.52 -4.24 6.66
C ARG A 68 -5.35 -3.39 7.15
N ALA A 69 -4.11 -3.79 6.88
CA ALA A 69 -2.94 -3.01 7.27
C ALA A 69 -2.93 -1.64 6.56
N ILE A 70 -3.25 -1.61 5.26
CA ILE A 70 -3.36 -0.39 4.46
C ILE A 70 -4.47 0.50 5.00
N GLN A 71 -5.66 -0.04 5.28
CA GLN A 71 -6.79 0.72 5.83
C GLN A 71 -6.49 1.40 7.18
N ARG A 72 -5.46 0.95 7.91
CA ARG A 72 -5.04 1.53 9.20
C ARG A 72 -3.98 2.63 9.07
N LEU A 73 -3.43 2.82 7.87
CA LEU A 73 -2.52 3.93 7.58
C LEU A 73 -3.29 5.25 7.50
N THR A 74 -2.59 6.37 7.72
CA THR A 74 -3.14 7.70 7.44
C THR A 74 -3.40 7.87 5.94
N PRO A 75 -4.29 8.78 5.49
CA PRO A 75 -4.55 8.99 4.06
C PRO A 75 -3.29 9.26 3.23
N THR A 76 -2.34 10.01 3.79
CA THR A 76 -1.04 10.29 3.16
C THR A 76 -0.19 9.02 3.02
N GLU A 77 -0.06 8.23 4.10
CA GLU A 77 0.66 6.95 4.07
C GLU A 77 -0.01 5.95 3.09
N GLN A 78 -1.35 5.90 3.06
CA GLN A 78 -2.10 5.09 2.11
C GLN A 78 -1.77 5.50 0.68
N LEU A 79 -1.88 6.79 0.35
CA LEU A 79 -1.56 7.29 -0.99
C LEU A 79 -0.15 6.86 -1.42
N VAL A 80 0.85 7.07 -0.55
CA VAL A 80 2.25 6.72 -0.86
C VAL A 80 2.43 5.22 -1.08
N ILE A 81 1.83 4.36 -0.26
CA ILE A 81 1.91 2.91 -0.45
C ILE A 81 1.22 2.49 -1.75
N LEU A 82 0.03 3.02 -2.01
CA LEU A 82 -0.76 2.66 -3.19
C LEU A 82 -0.11 3.16 -4.49
N ALA A 83 0.39 4.38 -4.50
CA ALA A 83 1.01 4.97 -5.68
C ALA A 83 2.43 4.44 -5.92
N CYS A 84 3.31 4.50 -4.93
CA CYS A 84 4.71 4.12 -5.13
C CYS A 84 4.92 2.61 -5.14
N SER A 85 4.26 1.89 -4.23
CA SER A 85 4.49 0.45 -4.09
C SER A 85 3.60 -0.37 -5.02
N ILE A 86 2.33 -0.02 -5.20
CA ILE A 86 1.41 -0.80 -6.05
C ILE A 86 1.44 -0.32 -7.51
N ASP A 87 1.17 0.97 -7.75
CA ASP A 87 1.09 1.55 -9.10
C ASP A 87 2.46 1.92 -9.71
N GLN A 88 3.54 1.77 -8.93
CA GLN A 88 4.93 2.03 -9.37
C GLN A 88 5.18 3.48 -9.81
N ARG A 89 4.40 4.42 -9.25
CA ARG A 89 4.64 5.86 -9.41
C ARG A 89 5.96 6.26 -8.78
N SER A 90 6.56 7.29 -9.37
CA SER A 90 7.79 7.87 -8.82
C SER A 90 7.51 8.63 -7.51
N PHE A 91 8.55 8.80 -6.68
CA PHE A 91 8.43 9.66 -5.51
C PHE A 91 8.14 11.11 -5.89
N SER A 92 8.65 11.58 -7.02
CA SER A 92 8.40 12.93 -7.52
C SER A 92 6.92 13.19 -7.86
N GLU A 93 6.23 12.21 -8.44
CA GLU A 93 4.77 12.31 -8.70
C GLU A 93 3.98 12.39 -7.38
N CYS A 94 4.31 11.53 -6.41
CA CYS A 94 3.65 11.56 -5.10
C CYS A 94 3.99 12.82 -4.30
N ALA A 95 5.21 13.32 -4.42
CA ALA A 95 5.69 14.55 -3.79
C ALA A 95 4.89 15.76 -4.31
N TYR A 96 4.65 15.80 -5.62
CA TYR A 96 3.80 16.81 -6.25
C TYR A 96 2.37 16.78 -5.71
N TRP A 97 1.73 15.60 -5.61
CA TRP A 97 0.37 15.49 -5.06
C TRP A 97 0.28 15.91 -3.60
N LEU A 98 1.31 15.58 -2.81
CA LEU A 98 1.35 15.81 -1.37
C LEU A 98 1.89 17.18 -0.97
N ASP A 99 2.40 17.95 -1.93
CA ASP A 99 3.13 19.20 -1.68
C ASP A 99 4.30 18.98 -0.69
N LYS A 100 5.14 17.99 -1.00
CA LYS A 100 6.29 17.54 -0.18
C LYS A 100 7.55 17.41 -1.01
N ALA A 101 8.70 17.27 -0.36
CA ALA A 101 9.92 16.86 -1.04
C ALA A 101 9.94 15.34 -1.28
N ASP A 102 10.62 14.89 -2.34
CA ASP A 102 10.79 13.47 -2.65
C ASP A 102 11.36 12.67 -1.46
N GLY A 103 12.31 13.25 -0.73
CA GLY A 103 12.89 12.66 0.47
C GLY A 103 11.86 12.42 1.57
N ASP A 104 10.88 13.32 1.72
CA ASP A 104 9.79 13.15 2.69
C ASP A 104 8.85 12.01 2.27
N VAL A 105 8.59 11.87 0.97
CA VAL A 105 7.78 10.76 0.44
C VAL A 105 8.45 9.42 0.73
N ALA A 106 9.76 9.31 0.52
CA ALA A 106 10.51 8.10 0.86
C ALA A 106 10.41 7.77 2.36
N ILE A 107 10.57 8.77 3.24
CA ILE A 107 10.43 8.59 4.70
C ILE A 107 9.00 8.16 5.07
N ILE A 108 7.98 8.75 4.44
CA ILE A 108 6.57 8.36 4.65
C ILE A 108 6.38 6.90 4.23
N GLN A 109 6.92 6.49 3.08
CA GLN A 109 6.82 5.12 2.60
C GLN A 109 7.46 4.14 3.59
N GLU A 110 8.71 4.38 4.03
CA GLU A 110 9.40 3.52 4.98
C GLU A 110 8.63 3.37 6.30
N ARG A 111 8.12 4.48 6.83
CA ARG A 111 7.31 4.48 8.06
C ARG A 111 6.00 3.69 7.88
N ALA A 112 5.32 3.86 6.75
CA ALA A 112 4.10 3.14 6.44
C ALA A 112 4.37 1.63 6.34
N VAL A 113 5.42 1.22 5.62
CA VAL A 113 5.85 -0.19 5.51
C VAL A 113 6.18 -0.77 6.89
N ALA A 114 6.91 -0.04 7.74
CA ALA A 114 7.23 -0.49 9.10
C ALA A 114 5.97 -0.67 9.97
N ARG A 115 4.97 0.21 9.85
CA ARG A 115 3.68 0.07 10.56
C ARG A 115 2.89 -1.13 10.04
N MET A 116 2.84 -1.33 8.72
CA MET A 116 2.21 -2.51 8.11
C MET A 116 2.89 -3.80 8.59
N ALA A 117 4.22 -3.87 8.55
CA ALA A 117 4.97 -5.05 8.99
C ALA A 117 4.71 -5.39 10.46
N ARG A 118 4.65 -4.39 11.34
CA ARG A 118 4.28 -4.58 12.76
C ARG A 118 2.85 -5.11 12.92
N PHE A 119 1.91 -4.57 12.17
CA PHE A 119 0.52 -5.05 12.18
C PHE A 119 0.45 -6.51 11.71
N LEU A 120 1.05 -6.82 10.57
CA LEU A 120 1.07 -8.17 10.00
C LEU A 120 1.75 -9.17 10.94
N SER A 121 2.87 -8.80 11.57
CA SER A 121 3.57 -9.65 12.55
C SER A 121 2.69 -10.04 13.74
N LYS A 122 1.82 -9.13 14.18
CA LYS A 122 0.90 -9.36 15.30
C LYS A 122 -0.28 -10.26 14.94
N HIS A 123 -0.72 -10.22 13.68
CA HIS A 123 -1.89 -10.98 13.19
C HIS A 123 -1.50 -12.26 12.44
N ALA A 124 -0.22 -12.43 12.11
CA ALA A 124 0.30 -13.66 11.55
C ALA A 124 0.08 -14.82 12.54
N PRO A 125 -0.38 -16.00 12.06
CA PRO A 125 -0.49 -17.21 12.88
C PRO A 125 0.80 -17.46 13.67
N GLN A 126 0.65 -17.80 14.95
CA GLN A 126 1.78 -18.25 15.77
C GLN A 126 1.95 -19.74 15.53
N SER A 127 3.11 -20.11 15.00
CA SER A 127 3.54 -21.50 14.80
C SER A 127 3.83 -22.18 16.13
#